data_AF-A0A918CMS6-F1
#
_entry.id   AF-A0A918CMS6-F1
#
_cell.length_a   1.000
_cell.length_b   1.000
_cell.length_c   1.000
_cell.angle_alpha   90.00
_cell.angle_beta   90.00
_cell.angle_gamma   90.00
#
_symmetry.space_group_name_H-M   'P 1'
#
loop_
_entity.id
_entity.type
_entity.pdbx_description
1 polymer ?
#
loop_
_entity_poly.entity_id
_entity_poly.type
_entity_poly.pdbx_seq_one_letter_code
_entity_poly.pdbx_strand_id
1 'polypeptide(L)'
;MREQRVDRDDLRGDCANCFGLCCVALPFARSADFAIDKDAGKPCPNLGEDHRCGIHARLRHKGFTGCTVYDCFGAGQKVSQVTFGGRDWRTADREHARRMVEAFPVVRQLHELLWYLTEALALPAARPVHPRLRQALEKTERLARQTPEELAALDVPAHRQDVNALLLKTSELARAGIPGRKKERRGADLMGARLKGADLRGANLRGAYLIAADLTGADLRGADLIGADLRDTDLTDADLTGAFFLTQPQLDAARGSAGTRLPESVTRPAHWTAGL
;
A
#
# COMPACT_ATOMS: atom_id res chain seq x y z
N MET A 1 -7.15 6.73 30.68
CA MET A 1 -6.82 5.60 29.77
C MET A 1 -6.36 6.22 28.46
N ARG A 2 -5.06 6.20 28.14
CA ARG A 2 -4.60 6.67 26.82
C ARG A 2 -5.00 5.58 25.82
N GLU A 3 -5.97 5.86 24.97
CA GLU A 3 -6.27 5.01 23.81
C GLU A 3 -4.96 4.83 23.02
N GLN A 4 -4.48 3.59 22.91
CA GLN A 4 -3.42 3.23 21.98
C GLN A 4 -3.96 3.49 20.57
N ARG A 5 -3.66 4.67 20.02
CA ARG A 5 -3.91 4.98 18.61
C ARG A 5 -2.96 4.15 17.78
N VAL A 6 -3.48 3.49 16.74
CA VAL A 6 -2.65 2.79 15.76
C VAL A 6 -1.67 3.77 15.11
N ASP A 7 -0.38 3.50 15.27
CA ASP A 7 0.69 4.20 14.56
C ASP A 7 0.89 3.55 13.17
N ARG A 8 1.39 4.29 12.18
CA ARG A 8 1.78 3.70 10.89
C ARG A 8 2.86 2.65 11.07
N ASP A 9 3.67 2.75 12.11
CA ASP A 9 4.68 1.75 12.43
C ASP A 9 4.07 0.39 12.80
N ASP A 10 2.90 0.36 13.46
CA ASP A 10 2.15 -0.88 13.73
C ASP A 10 1.54 -1.51 12.46
N LEU A 11 1.42 -0.72 11.39
CA LEU A 11 0.88 -1.12 10.08
C LEU A 11 1.98 -1.48 9.08
N ARG A 12 3.27 -1.46 9.46
CA ARG A 12 4.32 -1.98 8.59
C ARG A 12 4.29 -3.50 8.59
N GLY A 13 4.54 -4.12 7.44
CA GLY A 13 4.62 -5.58 7.35
C GLY A 13 5.75 -6.14 8.22
N ASP A 14 5.40 -6.97 9.20
CA ASP A 14 6.36 -7.76 9.98
C ASP A 14 6.24 -9.23 9.59
N CYS A 15 7.09 -9.65 8.66
CA CYS A 15 7.09 -11.03 8.16
C CYS A 15 7.56 -12.05 9.22
N ALA A 16 8.28 -11.63 10.28
CA ALA A 16 8.72 -12.56 11.33
C ALA A 16 7.54 -13.00 12.22
N ASN A 17 6.50 -12.18 12.32
CA ASN A 17 5.27 -12.48 13.04
C ASN A 17 4.13 -12.94 12.11
N CYS A 18 4.40 -13.25 10.86
CA CYS A 18 3.42 -13.67 9.86
C CYS A 18 3.62 -15.14 9.46
N PHE A 19 2.53 -15.85 9.10
CA PHE A 19 2.60 -17.19 8.52
C PHE A 19 2.83 -17.22 7.00
N GLY A 20 3.48 -16.19 6.45
CA GLY A 20 3.82 -16.12 5.02
C GLY A 20 2.58 -15.96 4.11
N LEU A 21 1.54 -15.29 4.59
CA LEU A 21 0.22 -15.29 3.95
C LEU A 21 0.22 -14.72 2.53
N CYS A 22 1.03 -13.70 2.23
CA CYS A 22 1.18 -13.20 0.86
C CYS A 22 1.75 -14.24 -0.11
N CYS A 23 2.55 -15.20 0.38
CA CYS A 23 3.12 -16.29 -0.40
C CYS A 23 2.18 -17.49 -0.57
N VAL A 24 1.10 -17.56 0.22
CA VAL A 24 0.18 -18.70 0.23
C VAL A 24 -1.18 -18.28 -0.32
N ALA A 25 -1.80 -17.25 0.25
CA ALA A 25 -3.17 -16.86 -0.03
C ALA A 25 -3.38 -16.28 -1.44
N LEU A 26 -2.38 -15.60 -1.99
CA LEU A 26 -2.53 -14.89 -3.27
C LEU A 26 -2.07 -15.75 -4.44
N PRO A 27 -2.78 -15.73 -5.59
CA PRO A 27 -2.32 -16.41 -6.79
C PRO A 27 -1.19 -15.63 -7.49
N PHE A 28 -0.33 -16.34 -8.21
CA PHE A 28 0.63 -15.77 -9.16
C PHE A 28 0.30 -16.27 -10.56
N ALA A 29 0.29 -15.36 -11.53
CA ALA A 29 0.28 -15.71 -12.94
C ALA A 29 1.67 -15.41 -13.51
N ARG A 30 2.25 -16.37 -14.22
CA ARG A 30 3.58 -16.20 -14.81
C ARG A 30 3.58 -15.01 -15.76
N SER A 31 4.45 -14.05 -15.49
CA SER A 31 4.53 -12.77 -16.19
C SER A 31 5.91 -12.13 -16.01
N ALA A 32 6.06 -10.85 -16.38
CA ALA A 32 7.24 -10.08 -16.03
C ALA A 32 7.41 -9.90 -14.50
N ASP A 33 6.31 -10.00 -13.74
CA ASP A 33 6.30 -9.80 -12.29
C ASP A 33 6.58 -11.09 -11.51
N PHE A 34 6.23 -12.24 -12.08
CA PHE A 34 6.34 -13.56 -11.45
C PHE A 34 6.87 -14.62 -12.41
N ALA A 35 7.94 -15.32 -12.02
CA ALA A 35 8.59 -16.36 -12.82
C ALA A 35 7.78 -17.67 -12.92
N ILE A 36 6.77 -17.83 -12.06
CA ILE A 36 5.99 -19.06 -11.91
C ILE A 36 4.49 -18.75 -11.85
N ASP A 37 3.70 -19.75 -12.23
CA ASP A 37 2.29 -19.82 -11.89
C ASP A 37 2.11 -20.43 -10.50
N LYS A 38 1.10 -19.96 -9.78
CA LYS A 38 0.74 -20.48 -8.47
C LYS A 38 -0.73 -20.18 -8.17
N ASP A 39 -1.49 -21.21 -7.84
CA ASP A 39 -2.87 -21.00 -7.38
C ASP A 39 -2.92 -20.31 -6.01
N ALA A 40 -4.04 -19.66 -5.71
CA ALA A 40 -4.36 -19.22 -4.36
C ALA A 40 -4.43 -20.42 -3.40
N GLY A 41 -3.92 -20.27 -2.18
CA GLY A 41 -3.85 -21.32 -1.18
C GLY A 41 -2.69 -22.32 -1.36
N LYS A 42 -2.04 -22.36 -2.53
CA LYS A 42 -0.81 -23.14 -2.71
C LYS A 42 0.40 -22.33 -2.22
N PRO A 43 1.26 -22.86 -1.34
CA PRO A 43 2.45 -22.14 -0.88
C PRO A 43 3.44 -21.89 -2.03
N CYS A 44 4.04 -20.68 -2.06
CA CYS A 44 5.17 -20.39 -2.93
C CYS A 44 6.32 -21.36 -2.65
N PRO A 45 7.00 -21.93 -3.67
CA PRO A 45 8.12 -22.86 -3.47
C PRO A 45 9.31 -22.22 -2.75
N ASN A 46 9.38 -20.89 -2.71
CA ASN A 46 10.42 -20.16 -1.97
C ASN A 46 10.05 -19.87 -0.51
N LEU A 47 8.87 -20.31 -0.04
CA LEU A 47 8.43 -20.11 1.34
C LEU A 47 9.08 -21.16 2.25
N GLY A 48 9.94 -20.71 3.16
CA GLY A 48 10.60 -21.56 4.14
C GLY A 48 9.65 -22.17 5.16
N GLU A 49 10.11 -23.18 5.88
CA GLU A 49 9.39 -23.82 6.99
C GLU A 49 9.08 -22.83 8.13
N ASP A 50 9.92 -21.81 8.28
CA ASP A 50 9.76 -20.68 9.21
C ASP A 50 8.79 -19.60 8.70
N HIS A 51 8.06 -19.85 7.61
CA HIS A 51 7.12 -18.92 6.97
C HIS A 51 7.74 -17.66 6.36
N ARG A 52 9.07 -17.58 6.25
CA ARG A 52 9.76 -16.46 5.60
C ARG A 52 10.11 -16.81 4.15
N CYS A 53 10.21 -15.78 3.31
CA CYS A 53 10.64 -15.96 1.92
C CYS A 53 12.16 -16.21 1.87
N GLY A 54 12.58 -17.42 1.48
CA GLY A 54 13.99 -17.83 1.42
C GLY A 54 14.81 -17.11 0.35
N ILE A 55 14.16 -16.32 -0.52
CA ILE A 55 14.81 -15.50 -1.54
C ILE A 55 14.49 -14.01 -1.40
N HIS A 56 14.05 -13.54 -0.23
CA HIS A 56 13.55 -12.17 -0.06
C HIS A 56 14.52 -11.08 -0.58
N ALA A 57 15.80 -11.17 -0.21
CA ALA A 57 16.86 -10.24 -0.66
C ALA A 57 17.15 -10.31 -2.19
N ARG A 58 16.49 -11.24 -2.88
CA ARG A 58 16.83 -11.74 -4.20
C ARG A 58 15.61 -11.84 -5.14
N LEU A 59 14.48 -11.28 -4.72
CA LEU A 59 13.19 -11.42 -5.41
C LEU A 59 13.24 -10.90 -6.85
N ARG A 60 13.73 -9.66 -7.06
CA ARG A 60 13.79 -9.04 -8.41
C ARG A 60 14.57 -9.90 -9.41
N HIS A 61 15.79 -10.31 -9.06
CA HIS A 61 16.61 -11.11 -10.00
C HIS A 61 16.17 -12.55 -10.15
N LYS A 62 15.36 -13.08 -9.23
CA LYS A 62 14.73 -14.39 -9.36
C LYS A 62 13.39 -14.33 -10.10
N GLY A 63 13.00 -13.17 -10.61
CA GLY A 63 11.76 -12.97 -11.36
C GLY A 63 10.52 -12.89 -10.47
N PHE A 64 10.64 -12.34 -9.27
CA PHE A 64 9.53 -12.10 -8.34
C PHE A 64 9.40 -10.59 -8.02
N THR A 65 9.54 -9.73 -9.04
CA THR A 65 9.38 -8.28 -8.90
C THR A 65 8.01 -7.92 -8.32
N GLY A 66 6.96 -8.67 -8.67
CA GLY A 66 5.62 -8.51 -8.10
C GLY A 66 5.59 -8.61 -6.57
N CYS A 67 6.43 -9.45 -5.96
CA CYS A 67 6.55 -9.53 -4.50
C CYS A 67 7.25 -8.30 -3.90
N THR A 68 8.07 -7.59 -4.67
CA THR A 68 8.79 -6.39 -4.21
C THR A 68 7.98 -5.11 -4.33
N VAL A 69 6.84 -5.16 -4.99
CA VAL A 69 5.89 -4.04 -5.15
C VAL A 69 4.56 -4.35 -4.47
N TYR A 70 4.61 -5.20 -3.45
CA TYR A 70 3.46 -5.61 -2.66
C TYR A 70 3.68 -5.27 -1.18
N ASP A 71 2.67 -4.69 -0.55
CA ASP A 71 2.59 -4.52 0.90
C ASP A 71 1.23 -4.98 1.42
N CYS A 72 1.26 -5.71 2.53
CA CYS A 72 0.06 -6.16 3.23
C CYS A 72 -0.40 -5.15 4.30
N PHE A 73 0.33 -4.05 4.52
CA PHE A 73 0.04 -3.04 5.54
C PHE A 73 -0.11 -3.66 6.94
N GLY A 74 0.72 -4.65 7.24
CA GLY A 74 0.71 -5.34 8.52
C GLY A 74 -0.43 -6.36 8.72
N ALA A 75 -1.25 -6.61 7.69
CA ALA A 75 -2.34 -7.57 7.78
C ALA A 75 -1.86 -9.00 8.01
N GLY A 76 -0.68 -9.34 7.50
CA GLY A 76 -0.10 -10.68 7.64
C GLY A 76 0.11 -11.06 9.10
N GLN A 77 0.82 -10.22 9.87
CA GLN A 77 1.02 -10.47 11.29
C GLN A 77 -0.28 -10.36 12.10
N LYS A 78 -1.19 -9.46 11.69
CA LYS A 78 -2.48 -9.30 12.36
C LYS A 78 -3.31 -10.59 12.28
N VAL A 79 -3.44 -11.15 11.08
CA VAL A 79 -4.18 -12.40 10.86
C VAL A 79 -3.52 -13.54 11.62
N SER A 80 -2.18 -13.66 11.51
CA SER A 80 -1.42 -14.75 12.10
C SER A 80 -1.50 -14.75 13.63
N GLN A 81 -1.20 -13.62 14.26
CA GLN A 81 -1.04 -13.54 15.71
C GLN A 81 -2.34 -13.25 16.44
N VAL A 82 -3.23 -12.43 15.86
CA VAL A 82 -4.43 -11.96 16.57
C VAL A 82 -5.68 -12.68 16.10
N THR A 83 -5.94 -12.76 14.80
CA THR A 83 -7.18 -13.39 14.29
C THR A 83 -7.17 -14.90 14.51
N PHE A 84 -6.01 -15.56 14.36
CA PHE A 84 -5.87 -17.01 14.53
C PHE A 84 -5.03 -17.42 15.75
N GLY A 85 -4.70 -16.46 16.63
CA GLY A 85 -4.09 -16.73 17.94
C GLY A 85 -2.75 -17.47 17.87
N GLY A 86 -1.93 -17.23 16.84
CA GLY A 86 -0.63 -17.86 16.68
C GLY A 86 -0.66 -19.31 16.17
N ARG A 87 -1.83 -19.83 15.75
CA ARG A 87 -1.94 -21.16 15.14
C ARG A 87 -1.74 -21.08 13.63
N ASP A 88 -0.68 -21.69 13.11
CA ASP A 88 -0.36 -21.66 11.68
C ASP A 88 -1.33 -22.47 10.80
N TRP A 89 -1.21 -22.31 9.47
CA TRP A 89 -2.01 -23.05 8.47
C TRP A 89 -1.42 -24.40 8.06
N ARG A 90 -0.18 -24.73 8.46
CA ARG A 90 0.52 -25.96 8.04
C ARG A 90 0.17 -27.17 8.90
N THR A 91 0.05 -26.93 10.21
CA THR A 91 -0.15 -27.96 11.23
C THR A 91 -1.61 -28.10 11.65
N ALA A 92 -2.43 -27.09 11.34
CA ALA A 92 -3.86 -27.12 11.58
C ALA A 92 -4.64 -27.90 10.52
N ASP A 93 -5.94 -28.09 10.77
CA ASP A 93 -6.83 -28.74 9.81
C ASP A 93 -7.07 -27.87 8.55
N ARG A 94 -7.65 -28.49 7.51
CA ARG A 94 -7.91 -27.84 6.22
C ARG A 94 -8.86 -26.66 6.32
N GLU A 95 -9.81 -26.70 7.25
CA GLU A 95 -10.79 -25.63 7.41
C GLU A 95 -10.13 -24.39 8.01
N HIS A 96 -9.27 -24.55 9.01
CA HIS A 96 -8.44 -23.49 9.58
C HIS A 96 -7.58 -22.80 8.51
N ALA A 97 -6.86 -23.59 7.71
CA ALA A 97 -6.04 -23.06 6.62
C ALA A 97 -6.88 -22.27 5.59
N ARG A 98 -8.05 -22.79 5.21
CA ARG A 98 -8.98 -22.11 4.29
C ARG A 98 -9.44 -20.77 4.86
N ARG A 99 -9.93 -20.75 6.11
CA ARG A 99 -10.41 -19.53 6.77
C ARG A 99 -9.31 -18.47 6.88
N MET A 100 -8.06 -18.88 7.11
CA MET A 100 -6.93 -17.96 7.17
C MET A 100 -6.63 -17.32 5.80
N VAL A 101 -6.66 -18.11 4.73
CA VAL A 101 -6.48 -17.63 3.35
C VAL A 101 -7.62 -16.69 2.95
N GLU A 102 -8.86 -16.95 3.37
CA GLU A 102 -10.02 -16.11 3.10
C GLU A 102 -10.02 -14.80 3.91
N ALA A 103 -9.59 -14.84 5.18
CA ALA A 103 -9.53 -13.66 6.03
C ALA A 103 -8.43 -12.67 5.60
N PHE A 104 -7.31 -13.17 5.06
CA PHE A 104 -6.15 -12.33 4.77
C PHE A 104 -6.42 -11.18 3.78
N PRO A 105 -7.04 -11.39 2.60
CA PRO A 105 -7.38 -10.30 1.68
C PRO A 105 -8.34 -9.28 2.28
N VAL A 106 -9.28 -9.70 3.13
CA VAL A 106 -10.21 -8.81 3.84
C VAL A 106 -9.43 -7.90 4.79
N VAL A 107 -8.62 -8.49 5.67
CA VAL A 107 -7.82 -7.72 6.65
C VAL A 107 -6.81 -6.82 5.95
N ARG A 108 -6.20 -7.25 4.84
CA ARG A 108 -5.29 -6.42 4.03
C ARG A 108 -5.98 -5.16 3.50
N GLN A 109 -7.22 -5.26 3.04
CA GLN A 109 -7.98 -4.09 2.60
C GLN A 109 -8.31 -3.15 3.76
N LEU A 110 -8.70 -3.69 4.92
CA LEU A 110 -8.95 -2.87 6.12
C LEU A 110 -7.68 -2.15 6.59
N HIS A 111 -6.55 -2.85 6.60
CA HIS A 111 -5.24 -2.30 7.00
C HIS A 111 -4.74 -1.21 6.04
N GLU A 112 -4.99 -1.35 4.74
CA GLU A 112 -4.74 -0.27 3.78
C GLU A 112 -5.58 0.98 4.10
N LEU A 113 -6.84 0.81 4.50
CA LEU A 113 -7.68 1.94 4.94
C LEU A 113 -7.17 2.56 6.25
N LEU A 114 -6.72 1.74 7.20
CA LEU A 114 -6.06 2.24 8.42
C LEU A 114 -4.84 3.08 8.08
N TRP A 115 -4.00 2.62 7.14
CA TRP A 115 -2.82 3.34 6.69
C TRP A 115 -3.16 4.75 6.17
N TYR A 116 -4.15 4.85 5.29
CA TYR A 116 -4.60 6.14 4.76
C TYR A 116 -5.26 7.02 5.82
N LEU A 117 -6.09 6.45 6.71
CA LEU A 117 -6.74 7.21 7.78
C LEU A 117 -5.71 7.78 8.78
N THR A 118 -4.69 7.00 9.12
CA THR A 118 -3.60 7.44 10.00
C THR A 118 -2.80 8.58 9.36
N GLU A 119 -2.45 8.47 8.06
CA GLU A 119 -1.79 9.58 7.35
C GLU A 119 -2.69 10.82 7.25
N ALA A 120 -3.99 10.66 6.98
CA ALA A 120 -4.94 11.76 6.93
C ALA A 120 -5.02 12.52 8.26
N LEU A 121 -4.95 11.82 9.38
CA LEU A 121 -4.92 12.42 10.72
C LEU A 121 -3.61 13.16 11.02
N ALA A 122 -2.50 12.76 10.38
CA ALA A 122 -1.22 13.46 10.51
C ALA A 122 -1.18 14.78 9.73
N LEU A 123 -2.03 14.95 8.70
CA LEU A 123 -2.09 16.18 7.90
C LEU A 123 -2.74 17.34 8.68
N PRO A 124 -2.01 18.44 8.97
CA PRO A 124 -2.57 19.57 9.74
C PRO A 124 -3.73 20.26 9.01
N ALA A 125 -3.68 20.32 7.67
CA ALA A 125 -4.74 20.92 6.86
C ALA A 125 -6.09 20.17 6.98
N ALA A 126 -6.06 18.87 7.35
CA ALA A 126 -7.24 18.04 7.49
C ALA A 126 -7.93 18.17 8.87
N ARG A 127 -7.42 19.02 9.77
CA ARG A 127 -8.00 19.27 11.12
C ARG A 127 -9.53 19.41 11.12
N PRO A 128 -10.17 20.14 10.17
CA PRO A 128 -11.63 20.25 10.13
C PRO A 128 -12.40 18.93 10.02
N VAL A 129 -11.79 17.88 9.46
CA VAL A 129 -12.40 16.54 9.30
C VAL A 129 -11.82 15.49 10.24
N HIS A 130 -10.86 15.84 11.10
CA HIS A 130 -10.25 14.92 12.07
C HIS A 130 -11.26 14.16 12.95
N PRO A 131 -12.34 14.77 13.49
CA PRO A 131 -13.32 14.01 14.29
C PRO A 131 -13.93 12.83 13.53
N ARG A 132 -14.29 13.02 12.26
CA ARG A 132 -14.86 11.98 11.39
C ARG A 132 -13.80 10.96 10.97
N LEU A 133 -12.57 11.40 10.72
CA LEU A 133 -11.45 10.49 10.42
C LEU A 133 -11.14 9.56 11.60
N ARG A 134 -11.17 10.07 12.86
CA ARG A 134 -10.97 9.22 14.05
C ARG A 134 -12.06 8.17 14.20
N GLN A 135 -13.34 8.57 14.02
CA GLN A 135 -14.46 7.62 14.03
C GLN A 135 -14.30 6.54 12.96
N ALA A 136 -13.88 6.91 11.76
CA ALA A 136 -13.61 5.95 10.68
C ALA A 136 -12.43 5.04 10.99
N LEU A 137 -11.35 5.57 11.59
CA LEU A 137 -10.19 4.79 12.03
C LEU A 137 -10.61 3.75 13.06
N GLU A 138 -11.27 4.17 14.15
CA GLU A 138 -11.75 3.28 15.21
C GLU A 138 -12.74 2.23 14.68
N LYS A 139 -13.65 2.61 13.76
CA LYS A 139 -14.55 1.66 13.09
C LYS A 139 -13.74 0.62 12.32
N THR A 140 -12.76 1.05 11.52
CA THR A 140 -11.91 0.16 10.72
C THR A 140 -11.08 -0.77 11.60
N GLU A 141 -10.54 -0.28 12.72
CA GLU A 141 -9.79 -1.09 13.69
C GLU A 141 -10.67 -2.17 14.32
N ARG A 142 -11.93 -1.84 14.68
CA ARG A 142 -12.89 -2.82 15.19
C ARG A 142 -13.21 -3.89 14.15
N LEU A 143 -13.46 -3.50 12.90
CA LEU A 143 -13.68 -4.44 11.80
C LEU A 143 -12.48 -5.37 11.61
N ALA A 144 -11.25 -4.86 11.66
CA ALA A 144 -10.03 -5.66 11.52
C ALA A 144 -9.77 -6.62 12.71
N ARG A 145 -10.53 -6.52 13.80
CA ARG A 145 -10.45 -7.39 14.99
C ARG A 145 -11.58 -8.42 15.07
N GLN A 146 -12.48 -8.44 14.09
CA GLN A 146 -13.57 -9.40 14.02
C GLN A 146 -13.10 -10.85 13.84
N THR A 147 -13.98 -11.81 14.11
CA THR A 147 -13.68 -13.23 13.91
C THR A 147 -13.55 -13.57 12.42
N PRO A 148 -12.94 -14.72 12.06
CA PRO A 148 -12.86 -15.14 10.65
C PRO A 148 -14.22 -15.17 9.93
N GLU A 149 -15.28 -15.60 10.61
CA GLU A 149 -16.64 -15.69 10.04
C GLU A 149 -17.23 -14.31 9.77
N GLU A 150 -17.07 -13.38 10.72
CA GLU A 150 -17.51 -12.00 10.59
C GLU A 150 -16.74 -11.26 9.49
N LEU A 151 -15.42 -11.49 9.41
CA LEU A 151 -14.56 -10.95 8.35
C LEU A 151 -15.02 -11.45 6.96
N ALA A 152 -15.37 -12.73 6.85
CA ALA A 152 -15.84 -13.31 5.59
C ALA A 152 -17.20 -12.74 5.15
N ALA A 153 -18.04 -12.29 6.09
CA ALA A 153 -19.34 -11.68 5.83
C ALA A 153 -19.29 -10.15 5.62
N LEU A 154 -18.11 -9.53 5.74
CA LEU A 154 -17.99 -8.08 5.76
C LEU A 154 -18.11 -7.46 4.35
N ASP A 155 -18.96 -6.44 4.22
CA ASP A 155 -19.00 -5.57 3.04
C ASP A 155 -17.86 -4.53 3.09
N VAL A 156 -16.66 -4.99 2.76
CA VAL A 156 -15.47 -4.14 2.65
C VAL A 156 -15.64 -3.02 1.60
N PRO A 157 -16.22 -3.26 0.41
CA PRO A 157 -16.48 -2.20 -0.56
C PRO A 157 -17.30 -1.04 0.00
N ALA A 158 -18.40 -1.31 0.71
CA ALA A 158 -19.22 -0.26 1.33
C ALA A 158 -18.42 0.54 2.37
N HIS A 159 -17.69 -0.14 3.26
CA HIS A 159 -16.85 0.54 4.25
C HIS A 159 -15.73 1.38 3.58
N ARG A 160 -15.13 0.88 2.50
CA ARG A 160 -14.14 1.62 1.70
C ARG A 160 -14.73 2.88 1.08
N GLN A 161 -15.99 2.85 0.62
CA GLN A 161 -16.67 4.03 0.07
C GLN A 161 -16.84 5.11 1.13
N ASP A 162 -17.26 4.76 2.35
CA ASP A 162 -17.37 5.68 3.49
C ASP A 162 -16.03 6.37 3.79
N VAL A 163 -14.96 5.57 3.88
CA VAL A 163 -13.60 6.08 4.14
C VAL A 163 -13.12 6.97 2.99
N ASN A 164 -13.37 6.57 1.74
CA ASN A 164 -12.96 7.34 0.56
C ASN A 164 -13.58 8.74 0.50
N ALA A 165 -14.82 8.92 0.95
CA ALA A 165 -15.42 10.24 1.04
C ALA A 165 -14.63 11.17 1.98
N LEU A 166 -14.12 10.64 3.10
CA LEU A 166 -13.27 11.39 4.01
C LEU A 166 -11.90 11.68 3.40
N LEU A 167 -11.28 10.70 2.74
CA LEU A 167 -9.97 10.87 2.11
C LEU A 167 -9.99 11.88 0.95
N LEU A 168 -11.09 11.93 0.19
CA LEU A 168 -11.33 12.99 -0.81
C LEU A 168 -11.36 14.36 -0.14
N LYS A 169 -12.10 14.51 0.97
CA LYS A 169 -12.15 15.79 1.68
C LYS A 169 -10.81 16.20 2.26
N THR A 170 -10.07 15.25 2.82
CA THR A 170 -8.69 15.43 3.27
C THR A 170 -7.80 15.96 2.15
N SER A 171 -7.88 15.34 0.96
CA SER A 171 -7.12 15.75 -0.22
C SER A 171 -7.41 17.19 -0.64
N GLU A 172 -8.69 17.57 -0.73
CA GLU A 172 -9.10 18.95 -1.05
C GLU A 172 -8.50 19.96 -0.07
N LEU A 173 -8.56 19.66 1.24
CA LEU A 173 -8.04 20.52 2.30
C LEU A 173 -6.51 20.63 2.26
N ALA A 174 -5.81 19.49 2.12
CA ALA A 174 -4.34 19.45 2.04
C ALA A 174 -3.82 20.22 0.82
N ARG A 175 -4.53 20.12 -0.31
CA ARG A 175 -4.16 20.81 -1.54
C ARG A 175 -4.63 22.26 -1.58
N ALA A 176 -5.49 22.70 -0.65
CA ALA A 176 -6.09 24.03 -0.65
C ALA A 176 -5.03 25.15 -0.68
N GLY A 177 -3.98 25.03 0.13
CA GLY A 177 -2.94 26.05 0.30
C GLY A 177 -1.79 26.00 -0.72
N ILE A 178 -1.81 25.08 -1.68
CA ILE A 178 -0.73 24.97 -2.67
C ILE A 178 -0.96 26.03 -3.77
N PRO A 179 0.01 26.94 -4.01
CA PRO A 179 -0.12 27.97 -5.04
C PRO A 179 -0.16 27.40 -6.45
N GLY A 180 -0.82 28.12 -7.36
CA GLY A 180 -0.90 27.77 -8.78
C GLY A 180 -2.17 26.99 -9.16
N ARG A 181 -2.27 26.67 -10.45
CA ARG A 181 -3.42 25.96 -11.00
C ARG A 181 -3.33 24.48 -10.68
N LYS A 182 -4.20 24.02 -9.78
CA LYS A 182 -4.31 22.59 -9.41
C LYS A 182 -4.78 21.78 -10.60
N LYS A 183 -4.04 20.72 -10.91
CA LYS A 183 -4.38 19.78 -11.98
C LYS A 183 -5.26 18.67 -11.42
N GLU A 184 -6.46 18.52 -11.95
CA GLU A 184 -7.35 17.40 -11.65
C GLU A 184 -7.15 16.30 -12.69
N ARG A 185 -6.47 15.21 -12.29
CA ARG A 185 -6.10 14.07 -13.14
C ARG A 185 -6.51 12.73 -12.50
N ARG A 186 -7.54 12.76 -11.66
CA ARG A 186 -8.11 11.56 -11.04
C ARG A 186 -8.54 10.56 -12.11
N GLY A 187 -8.04 9.34 -12.04
CA GLY A 187 -8.36 8.26 -12.98
C GLY A 187 -7.86 8.51 -14.41
N ALA A 188 -6.99 9.50 -14.63
CA ALA A 188 -6.52 9.83 -15.96
C ALA A 188 -5.63 8.70 -16.50
N ASP A 189 -5.81 8.37 -17.78
CA ASP A 189 -4.83 7.58 -18.53
C ASP A 189 -3.68 8.50 -18.94
N LEU A 190 -2.51 8.26 -18.35
CA LEU A 190 -1.26 8.96 -18.59
C LEU A 190 -0.14 7.95 -18.90
N MET A 191 -0.49 6.77 -19.41
CA MET A 191 0.49 5.75 -19.75
C MET A 191 1.45 6.27 -20.83
N GLY A 192 2.75 6.13 -20.59
CA GLY A 192 3.80 6.64 -21.49
C GLY A 192 3.81 8.18 -21.67
N ALA A 193 3.08 8.93 -20.85
CA ALA A 193 2.98 10.37 -20.99
C ALA A 193 4.35 11.06 -20.81
N ARG A 194 4.63 12.04 -21.68
CA ARG A 194 5.86 12.85 -21.60
C ARG A 194 5.60 14.06 -20.71
N LEU A 195 5.92 13.93 -19.43
CA LEU A 195 5.67 14.91 -18.37
C LEU A 195 6.98 15.41 -17.72
N LYS A 196 8.11 15.28 -18.43
CA LYS A 196 9.41 15.79 -18.01
C LYS A 196 9.32 17.27 -17.61
N GLY A 197 9.78 17.60 -16.40
CA GLY A 197 9.76 18.95 -15.85
C GLY A 197 8.37 19.53 -15.61
N ALA A 198 7.31 18.72 -15.66
CA ALA A 198 5.95 19.21 -15.48
C ALA A 198 5.71 19.74 -14.06
N ASP A 199 5.09 20.90 -13.95
CA ASP A 199 4.55 21.40 -12.69
C ASP A 199 3.25 20.66 -12.34
N LEU A 200 3.33 19.68 -11.45
CA LEU A 200 2.22 18.89 -10.92
C LEU A 200 1.98 19.18 -9.43
N ARG A 201 2.41 20.35 -8.95
CA ARG A 201 2.20 20.75 -7.55
C ARG A 201 0.72 20.72 -7.21
N GLY A 202 0.40 20.05 -6.11
CA GLY A 202 -0.99 19.92 -5.67
C GLY A 202 -1.89 19.21 -6.68
N ALA A 203 -1.37 18.39 -7.58
CA ALA A 203 -2.19 17.63 -8.52
C ALA A 203 -3.02 16.56 -7.79
N ASN A 204 -4.23 16.31 -8.29
CA ASN A 204 -5.01 15.13 -7.95
C ASN A 204 -4.64 14.02 -8.93
N LEU A 205 -3.82 13.07 -8.51
CA LEU A 205 -3.41 11.91 -9.33
C LEU A 205 -4.07 10.63 -8.84
N ARG A 206 -5.13 10.72 -8.04
CA ARG A 206 -5.82 9.55 -7.48
C ARG A 206 -6.23 8.59 -8.59
N GLY A 207 -5.78 7.35 -8.52
CA GLY A 207 -6.12 6.32 -9.53
C GLY A 207 -5.60 6.62 -10.94
N ALA A 208 -4.70 7.58 -11.14
CA ALA A 208 -4.14 7.86 -12.46
C ALA A 208 -3.23 6.70 -12.90
N TYR A 209 -3.30 6.33 -14.18
CA TYR A 209 -2.42 5.33 -14.78
C TYR A 209 -1.18 6.03 -15.34
N LEU A 210 -0.07 6.01 -14.61
CA LEU A 210 1.21 6.64 -14.99
C LEU A 210 2.23 5.63 -15.49
N ILE A 211 1.76 4.44 -15.91
CA ILE A 211 2.62 3.33 -16.30
C ILE A 211 3.58 3.79 -17.40
N ALA A 212 4.88 3.60 -17.20
CA ALA A 212 5.94 4.03 -18.12
C ALA A 212 5.95 5.55 -18.48
N ALA A 213 5.27 6.41 -17.73
CA ALA A 213 5.33 7.85 -17.94
C ALA A 213 6.71 8.43 -17.59
N ASP A 214 7.14 9.46 -18.33
CA ASP A 214 8.35 10.22 -18.03
C ASP A 214 8.00 11.43 -17.16
N LEU A 215 8.32 11.34 -15.86
CA LEU A 215 8.20 12.43 -14.88
C LEU A 215 9.58 12.95 -14.45
N THR A 216 10.61 12.78 -15.28
CA THR A 216 11.96 13.25 -14.98
C THR A 216 11.95 14.74 -14.62
N GLY A 217 12.47 15.10 -13.45
CA GLY A 217 12.52 16.48 -12.97
C GLY A 217 11.16 17.15 -12.73
N ALA A 218 10.05 16.40 -12.74
CA ALA A 218 8.72 16.95 -12.49
C ALA A 218 8.56 17.38 -11.02
N ASP A 219 7.71 18.37 -10.79
CA ASP A 219 7.41 18.87 -9.44
C ASP A 219 6.04 18.34 -8.99
N LEU A 220 6.02 17.33 -8.13
CA LEU A 220 4.82 16.70 -7.57
C LEU A 220 4.55 17.15 -6.12
N ARG A 221 5.14 18.25 -5.66
CA ARG A 221 4.98 18.66 -4.26
C ARG A 221 3.52 18.82 -3.88
N GLY A 222 3.11 18.14 -2.81
CA GLY A 222 1.73 18.16 -2.32
C GLY A 222 0.70 17.49 -3.24
N ALA A 223 1.11 16.65 -4.18
CA ALA A 223 0.19 15.84 -4.98
C ALA A 223 -0.47 14.73 -4.14
N ASP A 224 -1.73 14.39 -4.48
CA ASP A 224 -2.44 13.22 -3.95
C ASP A 224 -2.22 12.02 -4.86
N LEU A 225 -1.67 10.94 -4.32
CA LEU A 225 -1.27 9.74 -5.06
C LEU A 225 -2.05 8.47 -4.67
N ILE A 226 -3.20 8.56 -3.98
CA ILE A 226 -3.99 7.34 -3.65
C ILE A 226 -4.29 6.54 -4.92
N GLY A 227 -3.81 5.30 -4.95
CA GLY A 227 -4.09 4.36 -6.04
C GLY A 227 -3.52 4.75 -7.40
N ALA A 228 -2.64 5.76 -7.49
CA ALA A 228 -1.91 6.03 -8.71
C ALA A 228 -1.01 4.83 -9.07
N ASP A 229 -1.05 4.41 -10.32
CA ASP A 229 -0.22 3.30 -10.81
C ASP A 229 1.09 3.85 -11.37
N LEU A 230 2.18 3.65 -10.63
CA LEU A 230 3.51 4.17 -10.94
C LEU A 230 4.46 3.11 -11.54
N ARG A 231 3.93 1.97 -12.03
CA ARG A 231 4.76 0.92 -12.62
C ARG A 231 5.61 1.47 -13.77
N ASP A 232 6.92 1.30 -13.66
CA ASP A 232 7.91 1.78 -14.64
C ASP A 232 7.90 3.29 -14.91
N THR A 233 7.20 4.09 -14.10
CA THR A 233 7.25 5.56 -14.18
C THR A 233 8.67 6.05 -13.87
N ASP A 234 9.16 6.99 -14.67
CA ASP A 234 10.47 7.61 -14.44
C ASP A 234 10.34 8.85 -13.55
N LEU A 235 10.71 8.73 -12.27
CA LEU A 235 10.73 9.82 -11.30
C LEU A 235 12.14 10.39 -11.09
N THR A 236 13.08 10.15 -12.03
CA THR A 236 14.46 10.65 -11.94
C THR A 236 14.46 12.15 -11.67
N ASP A 237 15.09 12.56 -10.56
CA ASP A 237 15.20 13.96 -10.12
C ASP A 237 13.86 14.69 -9.89
N ALA A 238 12.74 13.98 -9.84
CA ALA A 238 11.43 14.55 -9.50
C ALA A 238 11.34 14.97 -8.03
N ASP A 239 10.49 15.94 -7.72
CA ASP A 239 10.23 16.40 -6.36
C ASP A 239 8.86 15.94 -5.85
N LEU A 240 8.84 14.93 -4.99
CA LEU A 240 7.63 14.44 -4.32
C LEU A 240 7.51 14.96 -2.88
N THR A 241 8.29 15.97 -2.47
CA THR A 241 8.24 16.52 -1.10
C THR A 241 6.82 16.95 -0.74
N GLY A 242 6.30 16.43 0.38
CA GLY A 242 4.95 16.74 0.85
C GLY A 242 3.81 16.14 0.00
N ALA A 243 4.11 15.36 -1.05
CA ALA A 243 3.11 14.49 -1.65
C ALA A 243 2.61 13.50 -0.58
N PHE A 244 1.32 13.19 -0.61
CA PHE A 244 0.66 12.45 0.46
C PHE A 244 -0.13 11.27 -0.11
N PHE A 245 -0.33 10.26 0.73
CA PHE A 245 -0.88 8.96 0.35
C PHE A 245 -0.06 8.19 -0.69
N LEU A 246 1.21 8.57 -0.84
CA LEU A 246 2.21 7.76 -1.52
C LEU A 246 2.60 6.58 -0.63
N THR A 247 2.68 5.40 -1.23
CA THR A 247 3.03 4.14 -0.54
C THR A 247 4.39 3.63 -1.02
N GLN A 248 5.08 2.85 -0.16
CA GLN A 248 6.36 2.25 -0.52
C GLN A 248 6.25 1.37 -1.79
N PRO A 249 5.23 0.51 -1.96
CA PRO A 249 5.03 -0.25 -3.20
C PRO A 249 4.96 0.59 -4.48
N GLN A 250 4.35 1.78 -4.43
CA GLN A 250 4.28 2.67 -5.60
C GLN A 250 5.67 3.18 -5.99
N LEU A 251 6.54 3.47 -5.02
CA LEU A 251 7.93 3.83 -5.31
C LEU A 251 8.75 2.64 -5.77
N ASP A 252 8.55 1.48 -5.15
CA ASP A 252 9.27 0.27 -5.52
C ASP A 252 8.96 -0.14 -6.97
N ALA A 253 7.76 0.17 -7.46
CA ALA A 253 7.34 -0.07 -8.84
C ALA A 253 7.90 0.94 -9.85
N ALA A 254 8.36 2.11 -9.38
CA ALA A 254 8.88 3.17 -10.23
C ALA A 254 10.42 3.12 -10.34
N ARG A 255 10.97 3.99 -11.20
CA ARG A 255 12.40 4.31 -11.29
C ARG A 255 12.64 5.71 -10.72
N GLY A 256 13.83 5.93 -10.18
CA GLY A 256 14.26 7.25 -9.72
C GLY A 256 15.77 7.27 -9.52
N SER A 257 16.29 8.40 -9.04
CA SER A 257 17.72 8.67 -8.86
C SER A 257 18.03 9.06 -7.41
N ALA A 258 19.29 9.35 -7.11
CA ALA A 258 19.67 10.00 -5.85
C ALA A 258 19.06 11.41 -5.70
N GLY A 259 18.79 12.10 -6.82
CA GLY A 259 18.21 13.44 -6.85
C GLY A 259 16.69 13.47 -6.66
N THR A 260 15.97 12.35 -6.84
CA THR A 260 14.53 12.28 -6.58
C THR A 260 14.25 12.58 -5.11
N ARG A 261 13.47 13.62 -4.82
CA ARG A 261 13.10 14.03 -3.45
C ARG A 261 11.81 13.34 -3.03
N LEU A 262 11.79 12.74 -1.84
CA LEU A 262 10.69 11.91 -1.33
C LEU A 262 10.08 12.53 -0.06
N PRO A 263 8.80 12.30 0.24
CA PRO A 263 8.23 12.63 1.54
C PRO A 263 8.80 11.71 2.63
N GLU A 264 8.78 12.16 3.89
CA GLU A 264 9.31 11.41 5.05
C GLU A 264 8.59 10.08 5.30
N SER A 265 7.38 9.91 4.76
CA SER A 265 6.54 8.73 4.96
C SER A 265 6.99 7.48 4.19
N VAL A 266 7.99 7.59 3.33
CA VAL A 266 8.52 6.52 2.48
C VAL A 266 10.03 6.56 2.43
N THR A 267 10.64 5.45 2.03
CA THR A 267 12.09 5.31 1.90
C THR A 267 12.50 5.14 0.45
N ARG A 268 13.71 5.60 0.11
CA ARG A 268 14.26 5.44 -1.24
C ARG A 268 14.42 3.95 -1.57
N PRO A 269 13.85 3.44 -2.67
CA PRO A 269 14.06 2.05 -3.07
C PRO A 269 15.53 1.77 -3.36
N ALA A 270 16.05 0.65 -2.84
CA ALA A 270 17.48 0.30 -2.96
C ALA A 270 17.94 0.12 -4.43
N HIS A 271 17.02 -0.28 -5.33
CA HIS A 271 17.34 -0.45 -6.75
C HIS A 271 17.45 0.86 -7.54
N TRP A 272 17.07 2.00 -6.96
CA TRP A 272 17.29 3.31 -7.59
C TRP A 272 18.75 3.78 -7.53
N THR A 273 19.51 3.23 -6.58
CA THR A 273 20.92 3.59 -6.37
C THR A 273 21.88 2.52 -6.90
N ALA A 274 21.38 1.38 -7.36
CA ALA A 274 22.18 0.32 -7.96
C ALA A 274 22.53 0.71 -9.40
N GLY A 275 23.60 1.52 -9.55
CA GLY A 275 24.03 2.09 -10.83
C GLY A 275 24.93 3.32 -10.71
N LEU A 276 25.25 3.76 -9.48
CA LEU A 276 26.39 4.64 -9.19
C LEU A 276 27.64 3.80 -8.88
#